data_AF-A0A2Z5EKZ1-F1
#
_entry.id   AF-A0A2Z5EKZ1-F1
#
_cell.length_a   1.000
_cell.length_b   1.000
_cell.length_c   1.000
_cell.angle_alpha   90.00
_cell.angle_beta   90.00
_cell.angle_gamma   90.00
#
_symmetry.space_group_name_H-M   'P 1'
#
loop_
_entity.id
_entity.type
_entity.pdbx_description
1 polymer ?
#
loop_
_entity_poly.entity_id
_entity_poly.type
_entity_poly.pdbx_seq_one_letter_code
_entity_poly.pdbx_strand_id
1 'polypeptide(L)'
;MRIPMILAACGLALSAVPAAAQTAPVWAGAWGYAPADSGAGEPVQPAGTYRYRVRLSQAGNAMQLTFSNAEGDAPLAISQVTVASPAGAAGTDLRGNTVHPIVFGGKPGIALPRGRTVISDPLVLPLMNGQDVIVSVTFSTPTRPGRTNLGMEMAFAPSAPQAAFTPIKARPYLSLVSVRAPAAPCTVVAFGDSITDGYLGLSAQTRGWPGRLAERMAQLPAARRCGVVNMGISGNRVLRAGRAVSALERFWRDVASVPNVTHVVFLEGINDIGGSGSGADAVTPEDLLNGYRQFVARAHALGIKVIGGTITPALKAGYMSPAKEQVRQAVNAAIRTGKVFDGVVDFEAAVRNPAAPADLRPEFDPGDHLHPNDAGLRAMGDAVNRALLTPKG
;
A
#
# COMPACT_ATOMS: atom_id res chain seq x y z
N MET A 1 -52.98 -27.92 68.47
CA MET A 1 -52.02 -28.59 67.56
C MET A 1 -52.21 -28.03 66.15
N ARG A 2 -51.44 -27.00 65.77
CA ARG A 2 -51.31 -26.50 64.39
C ARG A 2 -49.89 -25.97 64.24
N ILE A 3 -49.11 -26.61 63.38
CA ILE A 3 -47.71 -26.33 63.05
C ILE A 3 -47.70 -25.30 61.91
N PRO A 4 -46.98 -24.17 61.99
CA PRO A 4 -46.81 -23.31 60.83
C PRO A 4 -45.69 -23.86 59.94
N MET A 5 -46.04 -24.04 58.66
CA MET A 5 -45.21 -24.57 57.59
C MET A 5 -44.36 -23.42 57.02
N ILE A 6 -43.03 -23.51 57.15
CA ILE A 6 -42.09 -22.55 56.55
C ILE A 6 -41.85 -22.98 55.10
N LEU A 7 -42.33 -22.19 54.14
CA LEU A 7 -41.98 -22.34 52.72
C LEU A 7 -40.61 -21.69 52.48
N ALA A 8 -39.60 -22.50 52.21
CA ALA A 8 -38.30 -22.03 51.72
C ALA A 8 -38.37 -21.86 50.19
N ALA A 9 -38.33 -20.61 49.71
CA ALA A 9 -38.23 -20.30 48.29
C ALA A 9 -36.76 -20.37 47.84
N CYS A 10 -36.38 -21.46 47.16
CA CYS A 10 -35.11 -21.54 46.44
C CYS A 10 -35.18 -20.68 45.17
N GLY A 11 -34.61 -19.47 45.22
CA GLY A 11 -34.37 -18.66 44.03
C GLY A 11 -33.19 -19.20 43.23
N LEU A 12 -33.45 -19.86 42.10
CA LEU A 12 -32.42 -20.13 41.09
C LEU A 12 -32.04 -18.81 40.41
N ALA A 13 -30.89 -18.25 40.78
CA ALA A 13 -30.26 -17.19 40.01
C ALA A 13 -29.66 -17.79 38.73
N LEU A 14 -30.35 -17.61 37.60
CA LEU A 14 -29.77 -17.85 36.28
C LEU A 14 -28.76 -16.74 35.98
N SER A 15 -27.49 -17.04 36.20
CA SER A 15 -26.37 -16.22 35.71
C SER A 15 -26.37 -16.26 34.18
N ALA A 16 -26.91 -15.23 33.53
CA ALA A 16 -26.75 -15.04 32.11
C ALA A 16 -25.26 -14.80 31.80
N VAL A 17 -24.57 -15.81 31.28
CA VAL A 17 -23.24 -15.63 30.69
C VAL A 17 -23.43 -14.71 29.50
N PRO A 18 -22.79 -13.51 29.45
CA PRO A 18 -22.87 -12.69 28.25
C PRO A 18 -22.24 -13.52 27.12
N ALA A 19 -23.05 -13.85 26.11
CA ALA A 19 -22.52 -14.39 24.88
C ALA A 19 -21.46 -13.40 24.39
N ALA A 20 -20.20 -13.84 24.30
CA ALA A 20 -19.15 -13.06 23.69
C ALA A 20 -19.69 -12.58 22.33
N ALA A 21 -19.82 -11.26 22.17
CA ALA A 21 -20.21 -10.67 20.90
C ALA A 21 -19.27 -11.28 19.86
N GLN A 22 -19.81 -12.05 18.92
CA GLN A 22 -19.05 -12.54 17.78
C GLN A 22 -18.53 -11.28 17.09
N THR A 23 -17.26 -10.96 17.29
CA THR A 23 -16.63 -9.84 16.62
C THR A 23 -16.81 -10.11 15.13
N ALA A 24 -17.56 -9.24 14.48
CA ALA A 24 -17.83 -9.31 13.05
C ALA A 24 -16.51 -9.52 12.31
N PRO A 25 -16.52 -10.21 11.15
CA PRO A 25 -15.30 -10.47 10.42
C PRO A 25 -14.51 -9.20 10.15
N VAL A 26 -13.35 -9.08 10.81
CA VAL A 26 -12.41 -7.99 10.60
C VAL A 26 -11.72 -8.23 9.25
N TRP A 27 -11.99 -7.34 8.30
CA TRP A 27 -11.20 -7.26 7.08
C TRP A 27 -9.86 -6.62 7.40
N ALA A 28 -8.78 -7.14 6.81
CA ALA A 28 -7.44 -6.59 6.93
C ALA A 28 -6.82 -6.43 5.55
N GLY A 29 -6.08 -5.34 5.33
CA GLY A 29 -5.32 -5.15 4.10
C GLY A 29 -4.22 -6.21 3.95
N ALA A 30 -4.16 -6.84 2.78
CA ALA A 30 -3.23 -7.92 2.46
C ALA A 30 -2.32 -7.61 1.26
N TRP A 31 -2.65 -6.60 0.47
CA TRP A 31 -1.81 -6.07 -0.61
C TRP A 31 -2.43 -4.77 -1.08
N GLY A 32 -1.65 -3.82 -1.58
CA GLY A 32 -2.24 -2.67 -2.26
C GLY A 32 -1.27 -1.93 -3.13
N TYR A 33 -1.87 -1.00 -3.87
CA TYR A 33 -1.24 -0.11 -4.80
C TYR A 33 -2.15 1.11 -4.98
N ALA A 34 -1.87 2.21 -4.28
CA ALA A 34 -2.69 3.44 -4.32
C ALA A 34 -2.93 3.86 -5.77
N PRO A 35 -4.11 4.24 -6.28
CA PRO A 35 -4.29 4.74 -7.66
C PRO A 35 -3.48 6.03 -7.91
N ALA A 36 -3.18 6.36 -9.16
CA ALA A 36 -2.50 7.60 -9.54
C ALA A 36 -3.21 8.27 -10.73
N ASP A 37 -2.93 9.55 -10.94
CA ASP A 37 -3.47 10.34 -12.05
C ASP A 37 -3.17 9.69 -13.41
N SER A 38 -4.19 9.58 -14.26
CA SER A 38 -4.06 9.14 -15.66
C SER A 38 -3.81 10.32 -16.61
N GLY A 39 -3.21 11.41 -16.11
CA GLY A 39 -3.07 12.70 -16.79
C GLY A 39 -2.38 12.67 -18.16
N ALA A 40 -2.33 13.85 -18.80
CA ALA A 40 -1.87 14.01 -20.18
C ALA A 40 -0.48 13.38 -20.42
N GLY A 41 -0.40 12.49 -21.40
CA GLY A 41 0.82 11.81 -21.82
C GLY A 41 0.94 10.32 -21.46
N GLU A 42 0.10 9.80 -20.54
CA GLU A 42 0.10 8.36 -20.26
C GLU A 42 -0.55 7.57 -21.42
N PRO A 43 0.05 6.44 -21.84
CA PRO A 43 -0.45 5.67 -22.97
C PRO A 43 -1.82 5.08 -22.65
N VAL A 44 -2.75 5.21 -23.60
CA VAL A 44 -4.02 4.46 -23.55
C VAL A 44 -3.69 2.99 -23.68
N GLN A 45 -4.15 2.20 -22.72
CA GLN A 45 -4.03 0.77 -22.74
C GLN A 45 -5.25 0.15 -23.46
N PRO A 46 -5.04 -0.81 -24.36
CA PRO A 46 -6.12 -1.41 -25.15
C PRO A 46 -7.15 -2.17 -24.30
N ALA A 47 -8.34 -2.38 -24.85
CA ALA A 47 -9.30 -3.32 -24.26
C ALA A 47 -8.73 -4.74 -24.27
N GLY A 48 -8.97 -5.51 -23.22
CA GLY A 48 -8.39 -6.84 -23.07
C GLY A 48 -8.26 -7.25 -21.62
N THR A 49 -7.51 -8.34 -21.39
CA THR A 49 -7.27 -8.91 -20.06
C THR A 49 -5.87 -8.57 -19.59
N TYR A 50 -5.81 -7.97 -18.41
CA TYR A 50 -4.58 -7.67 -17.67
C TYR A 50 -4.42 -8.70 -16.55
N ARG A 51 -3.25 -9.32 -16.47
CA ARG A 51 -2.87 -10.24 -15.40
C ARG A 51 -1.72 -9.67 -14.60
N TYR A 52 -1.85 -9.72 -13.28
CA TYR A 52 -0.75 -9.42 -12.38
C TYR A 52 -0.74 -10.38 -11.20
N ARG A 53 0.49 -10.68 -10.77
CA ARG A 53 0.77 -11.56 -9.65
C ARG A 53 0.84 -10.73 -8.36
N VAL A 54 -0.04 -11.04 -7.42
CA VAL A 54 -0.17 -10.36 -6.13
C VAL A 54 0.33 -11.29 -5.03
N ARG A 55 1.32 -10.81 -4.25
CA ARG A 55 1.82 -11.50 -3.05
C ARG A 55 1.04 -10.99 -1.84
N LEU A 56 0.28 -11.85 -1.19
CA LEU A 56 -0.49 -11.51 0.00
C LEU A 56 0.42 -11.40 1.23
N SER A 57 0.27 -10.33 2.00
CA SER A 57 0.98 -10.07 3.26
C SER A 57 0.19 -10.50 4.49
N GLN A 58 -1.05 -10.98 4.30
CA GLN A 58 -1.96 -11.38 5.37
C GLN A 58 -2.74 -12.63 4.97
N ALA A 59 -2.92 -13.56 5.92
CA ALA A 59 -3.75 -14.75 5.76
C ALA A 59 -5.22 -14.45 6.09
N GLY A 60 -6.15 -15.21 5.52
CA GLY A 60 -7.59 -15.07 5.77
C GLY A 60 -8.41 -16.20 5.13
N ASN A 61 -9.73 -16.14 5.29
CA ASN A 61 -10.65 -17.16 4.74
C ASN A 61 -11.63 -16.61 3.68
N ALA A 62 -11.48 -15.35 3.32
CA ALA A 62 -12.15 -14.73 2.18
C ALA A 62 -11.31 -13.54 1.68
N MET A 63 -11.52 -13.15 0.43
CA MET A 63 -10.87 -12.02 -0.24
C MET A 63 -11.91 -11.03 -0.77
N GLN A 64 -11.58 -9.74 -0.72
CA GLN A 64 -12.24 -8.67 -1.46
C GLN A 64 -11.22 -7.88 -2.26
N LEU A 65 -11.64 -7.42 -3.44
CA LEU A 65 -10.84 -6.61 -4.34
C LEU A 65 -11.42 -5.20 -4.40
N THR A 66 -10.58 -4.18 -4.20
CA THR A 66 -10.95 -2.78 -4.38
C THR A 66 -10.34 -2.25 -5.66
N PHE A 67 -11.18 -1.68 -6.52
CA PHE A 67 -10.79 -0.95 -7.72
C PHE A 67 -11.12 0.51 -7.54
N SER A 68 -10.17 1.40 -7.84
CA SER A 68 -10.35 2.84 -7.72
C SER A 68 -10.10 3.55 -9.03
N ASN A 69 -11.07 4.34 -9.46
CA ASN A 69 -10.99 5.28 -10.59
C ASN A 69 -10.96 6.73 -10.09
N ALA A 70 -10.33 6.97 -8.92
CA ALA A 70 -10.36 8.27 -8.24
C ALA A 70 -9.79 9.40 -9.10
N GLU A 71 -8.69 9.14 -9.81
CA GLU A 71 -7.97 10.11 -10.64
C GLU A 71 -7.93 9.73 -12.13
N GLY A 72 -8.83 8.86 -12.59
CA GLY A 72 -8.91 8.51 -14.01
C GLY A 72 -9.60 9.58 -14.85
N ASP A 73 -9.47 9.46 -16.17
CA ASP A 73 -10.02 10.39 -17.15
C ASP A 73 -11.31 9.91 -17.84
N ALA A 74 -11.60 8.60 -17.78
CA ALA A 74 -12.78 7.97 -18.34
C ALA A 74 -13.33 6.86 -17.41
N PRO A 75 -14.58 6.40 -17.60
CA PRO A 75 -15.10 5.24 -16.88
C PRO A 75 -14.29 3.96 -17.17
N LEU A 76 -13.99 3.18 -16.13
CA LEU A 76 -13.38 1.86 -16.30
C LEU A 76 -14.48 0.82 -16.54
N ALA A 77 -14.57 0.28 -17.75
CA ALA A 77 -15.54 -0.75 -18.10
C ALA A 77 -14.98 -2.16 -17.80
N ILE A 78 -15.05 -2.56 -16.53
CA ILE A 78 -14.61 -3.89 -16.08
C ILE A 78 -15.67 -4.92 -16.47
N SER A 79 -15.37 -5.82 -17.40
CA SER A 79 -16.32 -6.84 -17.86
C SER A 79 -16.23 -8.16 -17.09
N GLN A 80 -15.03 -8.50 -16.60
CA GLN A 80 -14.79 -9.71 -15.84
C GLN A 80 -13.56 -9.54 -14.93
N VAL A 81 -13.63 -10.12 -13.73
CA VAL A 81 -12.47 -10.27 -12.85
C VAL A 81 -12.38 -11.72 -12.38
N THR A 82 -11.17 -12.27 -12.34
CA THR A 82 -10.91 -13.60 -11.77
C THR A 82 -9.69 -13.62 -10.87
N VAL A 83 -9.69 -14.53 -9.92
CA VAL A 83 -8.54 -14.85 -9.06
C VAL A 83 -8.18 -16.32 -9.27
N ALA A 84 -6.90 -16.62 -9.39
CA ALA A 84 -6.40 -17.99 -9.53
C ALA A 84 -5.06 -18.20 -8.83
N SER A 85 -4.70 -19.46 -8.60
CA SER A 85 -3.34 -19.82 -8.17
C SER A 85 -2.35 -19.69 -9.33
N PRO A 86 -1.12 -19.22 -9.09
CA PRO A 86 -0.09 -19.17 -10.12
C PRO A 86 0.34 -20.58 -10.55
N ALA A 87 0.67 -20.75 -11.83
CA ALA A 87 1.17 -22.00 -12.38
C ALA A 87 2.59 -22.34 -11.87
N GLY A 88 3.44 -21.32 -11.69
CA GLY A 88 4.83 -21.47 -11.26
C GLY A 88 5.29 -20.43 -10.23
N ALA A 89 6.58 -20.46 -9.91
CA ALA A 89 7.21 -19.59 -8.90
C ALA A 89 7.33 -18.11 -9.36
N ALA A 90 7.28 -17.86 -10.66
CA ALA A 90 7.33 -16.53 -11.27
C ALA A 90 6.30 -16.42 -12.41
N GLY A 91 6.20 -15.23 -13.02
CA GLY A 91 5.27 -14.96 -14.11
C GLY A 91 3.81 -14.85 -13.69
N THR A 92 2.94 -14.69 -14.68
CA THR A 92 1.50 -14.41 -14.52
C THR A 92 0.59 -15.54 -15.02
N ASP A 93 1.16 -16.69 -15.34
CA ASP A 93 0.41 -17.88 -15.72
C ASP A 93 -0.37 -18.44 -14.53
N LEU A 94 -1.56 -18.95 -14.80
CA LEU A 94 -2.49 -19.46 -13.80
C LEU A 94 -2.70 -20.97 -13.92
N ARG A 95 -3.03 -21.61 -12.81
CA ARG A 95 -3.54 -22.99 -12.79
C ARG A 95 -5.02 -22.97 -13.16
N GLY A 96 -5.36 -23.46 -14.35
CA GLY A 96 -6.70 -23.34 -14.93
C GLY A 96 -7.84 -23.89 -14.06
N ASN A 97 -7.58 -24.95 -13.28
CA ASN A 97 -8.55 -25.54 -12.36
C ASN A 97 -8.74 -24.75 -11.04
N THR A 98 -8.11 -23.59 -10.88
CA THR A 98 -8.20 -22.73 -9.69
C THR A 98 -8.81 -21.36 -9.98
N VAL A 99 -9.44 -21.19 -11.14
CA VAL A 99 -10.01 -19.91 -11.55
C VAL A 99 -11.34 -19.69 -10.84
N HIS A 100 -11.40 -18.62 -10.04
CA HIS A 100 -12.61 -18.20 -9.34
C HIS A 100 -13.08 -16.85 -9.88
N PRO A 101 -14.35 -16.70 -10.29
CA PRO A 101 -14.89 -15.41 -10.69
C PRO A 101 -15.04 -14.49 -9.49
N ILE A 102 -14.81 -13.20 -9.71
CA ILE A 102 -15.12 -12.12 -8.78
C ILE A 102 -16.32 -11.36 -9.34
N VAL A 103 -17.27 -11.05 -8.46
CA VAL A 103 -18.53 -10.38 -8.82
C VAL A 103 -18.72 -9.09 -8.01
N PHE A 104 -19.58 -8.22 -8.51
CA PHE A 104 -19.93 -6.92 -7.93
C PHE A 104 -21.45 -6.84 -7.78
N GLY A 105 -21.96 -7.03 -6.56
CA GLY A 105 -23.41 -7.15 -6.33
C GLY A 105 -24.04 -8.27 -7.17
N GLY A 106 -23.36 -9.42 -7.24
CA GLY A 106 -23.78 -10.58 -8.03
C GLY A 106 -23.53 -10.50 -9.54
N LYS A 107 -22.99 -9.39 -10.06
CA LYS A 107 -22.70 -9.23 -11.50
C LYS A 107 -21.23 -9.49 -11.83
N PRO A 108 -20.89 -10.08 -13.00
CA PRO A 108 -19.51 -10.41 -13.37
C PRO A 108 -18.61 -9.19 -13.63
N GLY A 109 -19.21 -8.02 -13.87
CA GLY A 109 -18.51 -6.79 -14.22
C GLY A 109 -19.26 -5.55 -13.76
N ILE A 110 -18.59 -4.40 -13.88
CA ILE A 110 -19.09 -3.09 -13.47
C ILE A 110 -18.45 -1.99 -14.32
N ALA A 111 -19.22 -0.96 -14.66
CA ALA A 111 -18.67 0.30 -15.14
C ALA A 111 -18.37 1.19 -13.93
N LEU A 112 -17.10 1.53 -13.71
CA LEU A 112 -16.65 2.38 -12.61
C LEU A 112 -16.42 3.82 -13.10
N PRO A 113 -17.32 4.77 -12.80
CA PRO A 113 -17.15 6.16 -13.23
C PRO A 113 -15.90 6.80 -12.62
N ARG A 114 -15.43 7.90 -13.24
CA ARG A 114 -14.39 8.74 -12.66
C ARG A 114 -14.76 9.18 -11.24
N GLY A 115 -13.76 9.26 -10.37
CA GLY A 115 -13.92 9.68 -8.98
C GLY A 115 -14.52 8.61 -8.06
N ARG A 116 -14.77 7.39 -8.57
CA ARG A 116 -15.44 6.32 -7.81
C ARG A 116 -14.49 5.18 -7.47
N THR A 117 -14.82 4.50 -6.38
CA THR A 117 -14.18 3.27 -5.92
C THR A 117 -15.26 2.21 -5.75
N VAL A 118 -14.93 0.96 -6.05
CA VAL A 118 -15.80 -0.20 -5.84
C VAL A 118 -15.04 -1.28 -5.10
N ILE A 119 -15.73 -1.98 -4.21
CA ILE A 119 -15.26 -3.20 -3.55
C ILE A 119 -16.08 -4.37 -4.09
N SER A 120 -15.42 -5.46 -4.44
CA SER A 120 -16.10 -6.68 -4.90
C SER A 120 -16.90 -7.36 -3.79
N ASP A 121 -17.77 -8.28 -4.20
CA ASP A 121 -18.34 -9.25 -3.27
C ASP A 121 -17.21 -10.15 -2.70
N PRO A 122 -17.35 -10.67 -1.47
CA PRO A 122 -16.36 -11.58 -0.89
C PRO A 122 -16.23 -12.88 -1.68
N LEU A 123 -15.01 -13.23 -2.08
CA LEU A 123 -14.67 -14.59 -2.53
C LEU A 123 -14.23 -15.42 -1.33
N VAL A 124 -14.98 -16.47 -0.98
CA VAL A 124 -14.65 -17.36 0.15
C VAL A 124 -13.65 -18.43 -0.31
N LEU A 125 -12.42 -18.36 0.18
CA LEU A 125 -11.36 -19.34 -0.04
C LEU A 125 -10.26 -19.19 1.04
N PRO A 126 -9.54 -20.27 1.38
CA PRO A 126 -8.40 -20.19 2.28
C PRO A 126 -7.23 -19.45 1.62
N LEU A 127 -6.63 -18.51 2.35
CA LEU A 127 -5.53 -17.66 1.88
C LEU A 127 -4.41 -17.65 2.91
N MET A 128 -3.17 -17.82 2.45
CA MET A 128 -1.99 -17.84 3.29
C MET A 128 -1.18 -16.55 3.17
N ASN A 129 -0.53 -16.15 4.26
CA ASN A 129 0.47 -15.09 4.22
C ASN A 129 1.67 -15.56 3.37
N GLY A 130 2.17 -14.71 2.48
CA GLY A 130 3.23 -15.02 1.53
C GLY A 130 2.74 -15.78 0.29
N GLN A 131 1.43 -16.06 0.18
CA GLN A 131 0.87 -16.69 -1.01
C GLN A 131 0.81 -15.72 -2.18
N ASP A 132 1.17 -16.20 -3.37
CA ASP A 132 0.87 -15.51 -4.62
C ASP A 132 -0.50 -15.90 -5.17
N VAL A 133 -1.22 -14.92 -5.69
CA VAL A 133 -2.42 -15.09 -6.51
C VAL A 133 -2.27 -14.35 -7.84
N ILE A 134 -2.89 -14.86 -8.89
CA ILE A 134 -3.02 -14.15 -10.17
C ILE A 134 -4.39 -13.50 -10.20
N VAL A 135 -4.43 -12.18 -10.36
CA VAL A 135 -5.66 -11.44 -10.61
C VAL A 135 -5.72 -11.12 -12.09
N SER A 136 -6.80 -11.55 -12.76
CA SER A 136 -7.10 -11.17 -14.14
C SER A 136 -8.22 -10.14 -14.14
N VAL A 137 -8.04 -9.03 -14.83
CA VAL A 137 -9.05 -7.99 -15.01
C VAL A 137 -9.25 -7.75 -16.49
N THR A 138 -10.47 -7.97 -16.96
CA THR A 138 -10.84 -7.75 -18.36
C THR A 138 -11.60 -6.45 -18.49
N PHE A 139 -11.14 -5.59 -19.42
CA PHE A 139 -11.82 -4.36 -19.79
C PHE A 139 -12.44 -4.49 -21.17
N SER A 140 -13.69 -4.04 -21.32
CA SER A 140 -14.40 -4.04 -22.61
C SER A 140 -14.09 -2.83 -23.48
N THR A 141 -13.48 -1.79 -22.91
CA THR A 141 -13.05 -0.58 -23.63
C THR A 141 -11.58 -0.28 -23.30
N PRO A 142 -10.86 0.43 -24.17
CA PRO A 142 -9.56 0.99 -23.82
C PRO A 142 -9.66 1.83 -22.55
N THR A 143 -8.59 1.84 -21.78
CA THR A 143 -8.51 2.49 -20.47
C THR A 143 -7.12 3.08 -20.31
N ARG A 144 -7.01 4.19 -19.58
CA ARG A 144 -5.72 4.77 -19.23
C ARG A 144 -5.44 4.46 -17.76
N PRO A 145 -4.49 3.56 -17.45
CA PRO A 145 -4.07 3.40 -16.07
C PRO A 145 -3.41 4.71 -15.63
N GLY A 146 -3.38 4.96 -14.33
CA GLY A 146 -2.56 6.03 -13.78
C GLY A 146 -1.09 5.90 -14.16
N ARG A 147 -0.28 6.91 -13.85
CA ARG A 147 1.14 6.97 -14.22
C ARG A 147 1.94 5.71 -13.92
N THR A 148 2.62 5.18 -14.94
CA THR A 148 3.31 3.88 -14.88
C THR A 148 4.42 3.84 -13.82
N ASN A 149 4.54 2.71 -13.12
CA ASN A 149 5.73 2.30 -12.36
C ASN A 149 6.45 1.18 -13.13
N LEU A 150 7.79 1.26 -13.23
CA LEU A 150 8.62 0.29 -13.96
C LEU A 150 8.82 -1.06 -13.23
N GLY A 151 8.53 -1.14 -11.94
CA GLY A 151 8.69 -2.30 -11.06
C GLY A 151 7.50 -3.26 -11.02
N MET A 152 6.33 -2.89 -11.56
CA MET A 152 5.18 -3.81 -11.60
C MET A 152 5.09 -4.54 -12.95
N GLU A 153 5.50 -5.80 -12.96
CA GLU A 153 5.33 -6.69 -14.10
C GLU A 153 3.90 -7.21 -14.20
N MET A 154 3.35 -7.11 -15.40
CA MET A 154 2.03 -7.63 -15.74
C MET A 154 2.09 -8.38 -17.07
N ALA A 155 1.00 -9.04 -17.43
CA ALA A 155 0.81 -9.52 -18.79
C ALA A 155 -0.53 -9.04 -19.34
N PHE A 156 -0.57 -8.84 -20.65
CA PHE A 156 -1.75 -8.40 -21.37
C PHE A 156 -2.08 -9.36 -22.51
N ALA A 157 -3.37 -9.63 -22.70
CA ALA A 157 -3.88 -10.27 -23.90
C ALA A 157 -5.11 -9.49 -24.40
N PRO A 158 -5.22 -9.17 -25.70
CA PRO A 158 -6.43 -8.56 -26.25
C PRO A 158 -7.63 -9.52 -26.13
N SER A 159 -8.84 -8.98 -26.13
CA SER A 159 -10.09 -9.76 -26.17
C SER A 159 -10.31 -10.39 -27.56
N ALA A 160 -9.45 -11.34 -27.94
CA ALA A 160 -9.53 -12.09 -29.19
C ALA A 160 -9.38 -13.61 -28.92
N PRO A 161 -10.00 -14.48 -29.74
CA PRO A 161 -9.85 -15.92 -29.59
C PRO A 161 -8.37 -16.34 -29.57
N GLN A 162 -7.98 -17.16 -28.60
CA GLN A 162 -6.62 -17.71 -28.45
C GLN A 162 -5.50 -16.65 -28.35
N ALA A 163 -5.83 -15.41 -27.99
CA ALA A 163 -4.82 -14.37 -27.78
C ALA A 163 -3.81 -14.78 -26.70
N ALA A 164 -2.52 -14.73 -27.05
CA ALA A 164 -1.44 -14.99 -26.12
C ALA A 164 -1.23 -13.79 -25.18
N PHE A 165 -0.83 -14.08 -23.95
CA PHE A 165 -0.41 -13.05 -22.99
C PHE A 165 1.02 -12.59 -23.29
N THR A 166 1.23 -11.29 -23.40
CA THR A 166 2.55 -10.68 -23.55
C THR A 166 2.94 -9.90 -22.29
N PRO A 167 4.21 -9.92 -21.86
CA PRO A 167 4.67 -9.11 -20.74
C PRO A 167 4.52 -7.62 -21.04
N ILE A 168 4.00 -6.88 -20.07
CA ILE A 168 3.93 -5.41 -20.10
C ILE A 168 4.30 -4.84 -18.73
N LYS A 169 4.62 -3.54 -18.72
CA LYS A 169 4.80 -2.75 -17.50
C LYS A 169 3.81 -1.61 -17.51
N ALA A 170 2.93 -1.61 -16.52
CA ALA A 170 1.94 -0.56 -16.32
C ALA A 170 1.50 -0.58 -14.87
N ARG A 171 0.82 0.50 -14.47
CA ARG A 171 0.23 0.60 -13.15
C ARG A 171 -1.00 -0.31 -13.03
N PRO A 172 -1.15 -1.08 -11.93
CA PRO A 172 -2.30 -1.96 -11.77
C PRO A 172 -3.58 -1.15 -11.51
N TYR A 173 -4.71 -1.67 -12.02
CA TYR A 173 -6.05 -1.12 -11.75
C TYR A 173 -6.62 -1.56 -10.38
N LEU A 174 -6.16 -2.70 -9.87
CA LEU A 174 -6.47 -3.15 -8.52
C LEU A 174 -5.71 -2.29 -7.52
N SER A 175 -6.46 -1.68 -6.60
CA SER A 175 -5.90 -0.77 -5.60
C SER A 175 -5.63 -1.45 -4.26
N LEU A 176 -6.46 -2.42 -3.87
CA LEU A 176 -6.34 -3.11 -2.58
C LEU A 176 -6.88 -4.53 -2.67
N VAL A 177 -6.17 -5.46 -2.05
CA VAL A 177 -6.70 -6.75 -1.64
C VAL A 177 -6.91 -6.72 -0.14
N SER A 178 -8.14 -6.97 0.28
CA SER A 178 -8.48 -7.17 1.69
C SER A 178 -8.82 -8.63 1.93
N VAL A 179 -8.43 -9.16 3.09
CA VAL A 179 -8.76 -10.53 3.48
C VAL A 179 -9.54 -10.54 4.78
N ARG A 180 -10.48 -11.47 4.89
CA ARG A 180 -11.26 -11.67 6.11
C ARG A 180 -10.41 -12.44 7.10
N ALA A 181 -9.93 -11.75 8.12
CA ALA A 181 -8.91 -12.24 9.04
C ALA A 181 -9.21 -11.79 10.48
N PRO A 182 -10.13 -12.49 11.19
CA PRO A 182 -10.52 -12.11 12.55
C PRO A 182 -9.36 -12.05 13.56
N ALA A 183 -8.30 -12.82 13.30
CA ALA A 183 -7.09 -12.84 14.13
C ALA A 183 -5.97 -11.92 13.61
N ALA A 184 -6.19 -11.14 12.56
CA ALA A 184 -5.19 -10.19 12.07
C ALA A 184 -5.02 -9.07 13.10
N PRO A 185 -3.82 -8.91 13.68
CA PRO A 185 -3.63 -7.97 14.77
C PRO A 185 -3.53 -6.51 14.27
N CYS A 186 -3.27 -6.30 12.97
CA CYS A 186 -3.06 -4.97 12.37
C CYS A 186 -2.87 -5.05 10.85
N THR A 187 -3.04 -3.91 10.19
CA THR A 187 -2.47 -3.58 8.88
C THR A 187 -1.55 -2.35 8.99
N VAL A 188 -0.42 -2.42 8.30
CA VAL A 188 0.56 -1.34 8.12
C VAL A 188 0.47 -0.82 6.69
N VAL A 189 0.30 0.48 6.54
CA VAL A 189 0.36 1.15 5.23
C VAL A 189 1.75 1.74 5.03
N ALA A 190 2.48 1.28 4.02
CA ALA A 190 3.65 1.98 3.51
C ALA A 190 3.16 3.10 2.60
N PHE A 191 3.30 4.34 3.01
CA PHE A 191 2.76 5.50 2.32
C PHE A 191 3.90 6.38 1.84
N GLY A 192 3.93 6.69 0.55
CA GLY A 192 5.01 7.51 0.03
C GLY A 192 4.99 7.88 -1.43
N ASP A 193 6.15 8.31 -1.91
CA ASP A 193 6.41 8.66 -3.30
C ASP A 193 6.98 7.49 -4.13
N SER A 194 7.78 7.75 -5.17
CA SER A 194 8.38 6.75 -6.08
C SER A 194 9.30 5.75 -5.38
N ILE A 195 9.94 6.16 -4.27
CA ILE A 195 10.81 5.28 -3.50
C ILE A 195 9.97 4.22 -2.78
N THR A 196 8.78 4.60 -2.31
CA THR A 196 7.80 3.69 -1.68
C THR A 196 6.99 2.91 -2.71
N ASP A 197 6.62 3.55 -3.82
CA ASP A 197 6.01 2.91 -4.99
C ASP A 197 6.89 1.76 -5.50
N GLY A 198 8.23 1.91 -5.36
CA GLY A 198 9.21 0.93 -5.79
C GLY A 198 9.57 1.09 -7.26
N TYR A 199 9.70 2.34 -7.74
CA TYR A 199 9.87 2.68 -9.15
C TYR A 199 10.95 1.87 -9.88
N LEU A 200 12.10 1.63 -9.24
CA LEU A 200 13.18 0.77 -9.77
C LEU A 200 13.37 -0.53 -8.97
N GLY A 201 12.36 -0.94 -8.20
CA GLY A 201 12.31 -2.23 -7.52
C GLY A 201 11.86 -3.34 -8.46
N LEU A 202 12.73 -3.74 -9.38
CA LEU A 202 12.43 -4.68 -10.46
C LEU A 202 12.33 -6.14 -9.99
N SER A 203 12.76 -6.44 -8.78
CA SER A 203 12.67 -7.78 -8.20
C SER A 203 11.23 -8.14 -7.88
N ALA A 204 10.66 -9.08 -8.65
CA ALA A 204 9.36 -9.69 -8.36
C ALA A 204 9.28 -10.41 -6.99
N GLN A 205 10.43 -10.70 -6.38
CA GLN A 205 10.50 -11.31 -5.03
C GLN A 205 10.35 -10.24 -3.96
N THR A 206 11.17 -9.19 -4.01
CA THR A 206 11.26 -8.18 -2.96
C THR A 206 10.16 -7.12 -3.07
N ARG A 207 9.77 -6.74 -4.30
CA ARG A 207 8.67 -5.79 -4.61
C ARG A 207 8.79 -4.46 -3.85
N GLY A 208 9.99 -3.89 -3.88
CA GLY A 208 10.34 -2.68 -3.13
C GLY A 208 10.50 -2.91 -1.62
N TRP A 209 10.78 -1.83 -0.89
CA TRP A 209 10.97 -1.91 0.57
C TRP A 209 9.71 -2.34 1.34
N PRO A 210 8.46 -2.04 0.91
CA PRO A 210 7.27 -2.54 1.60
C PRO A 210 7.09 -4.05 1.47
N GLY A 211 7.44 -4.63 0.31
CA GLY A 211 7.41 -6.08 0.13
C GLY A 211 8.46 -6.78 1.00
N ARG A 212 9.66 -6.22 1.11
CA ARG A 212 10.67 -6.69 2.08
C ARG A 212 10.18 -6.60 3.52
N LEU A 213 9.50 -5.51 3.90
CA LEU A 213 8.88 -5.41 5.21
C LEU A 213 7.82 -6.50 5.43
N ALA A 214 6.98 -6.79 4.42
CA ALA A 214 5.98 -7.85 4.48
C ALA A 214 6.61 -9.23 4.73
N GLU A 215 7.69 -9.58 4.02
CA GLU A 215 8.46 -10.81 4.26
C GLU A 215 8.94 -10.90 5.71
N ARG A 216 9.47 -9.80 6.22
CA ARG A 216 9.98 -9.71 7.59
C ARG A 216 8.87 -9.79 8.63
N MET A 217 7.68 -9.25 8.36
CA MET A 217 6.51 -9.36 9.25
C MET A 217 5.97 -10.79 9.28
N ALA A 218 5.99 -11.51 8.16
CA ALA A 218 5.54 -12.91 8.08
C ALA A 218 6.34 -13.86 9.00
N GLN A 219 7.59 -13.50 9.33
CA GLN A 219 8.46 -14.26 10.25
C GLN A 219 8.13 -14.06 11.74
N LEU A 220 7.25 -13.13 12.11
CA LEU A 220 6.82 -12.93 13.50
C LEU A 220 5.83 -14.01 13.95
N PRO A 221 5.53 -14.17 15.25
CA PRO A 221 4.39 -14.98 15.70
C PRO A 221 3.06 -14.38 15.21
N ALA A 222 2.04 -15.23 14.97
CA ALA A 222 0.76 -14.81 14.37
C ALA A 222 0.12 -13.58 15.05
N ALA A 223 0.15 -13.50 16.38
CA ALA A 223 -0.37 -12.38 17.17
C ALA A 223 0.33 -11.03 16.92
N ARG A 224 1.47 -11.01 16.20
CA ARG A 224 2.23 -9.80 15.86
C ARG A 224 2.41 -9.61 14.35
N ARG A 225 1.79 -10.47 13.52
CA ARG A 225 1.90 -10.39 12.06
C ARG A 225 0.91 -9.35 11.52
N CYS A 226 1.34 -8.11 11.38
CA CYS A 226 0.56 -7.16 10.59
C CYS A 226 0.61 -7.50 9.10
N GLY A 227 -0.50 -7.30 8.39
CA GLY A 227 -0.48 -7.13 6.95
C GLY A 227 0.27 -5.86 6.56
N VAL A 228 0.88 -5.84 5.37
CA VAL A 228 1.57 -4.68 4.80
C VAL A 228 0.96 -4.35 3.45
N VAL A 229 0.61 -3.08 3.25
CA VAL A 229 -0.03 -2.55 2.05
C VAL A 229 0.82 -1.41 1.51
N ASN A 230 1.14 -1.43 0.21
CA ASN A 230 1.89 -0.35 -0.44
C ASN A 230 0.94 0.69 -1.03
N MET A 231 1.08 1.94 -0.60
CA MET A 231 0.33 3.10 -1.07
C MET A 231 1.29 4.19 -1.56
N GLY A 232 2.39 3.77 -2.18
CA GLY A 232 3.33 4.63 -2.88
C GLY A 232 2.79 5.15 -4.20
N ILE A 233 3.11 6.39 -4.55
CA ILE A 233 2.81 6.97 -5.87
C ILE A 233 4.03 7.75 -6.37
N SER A 234 4.61 7.32 -7.49
CA SER A 234 5.74 8.00 -8.10
C SER A 234 5.49 9.48 -8.36
N GLY A 235 6.37 10.35 -7.87
CA GLY A 235 6.26 11.80 -7.97
C GLY A 235 5.20 12.45 -7.08
N ASN A 236 4.67 11.73 -6.08
CA ASN A 236 3.78 12.33 -5.09
C ASN A 236 4.51 13.32 -4.19
N ARG A 237 3.73 14.29 -3.69
CA ARG A 237 4.18 15.42 -2.89
C ARG A 237 3.25 15.57 -1.70
N VAL A 238 3.79 16.12 -0.62
CA VAL A 238 3.06 16.25 0.63
C VAL A 238 2.09 17.41 0.60
N LEU A 239 2.55 18.57 0.12
CA LEU A 239 1.86 19.84 0.33
C LEU A 239 0.86 20.20 -0.77
N ARG A 240 1.11 19.72 -1.99
CA ARG A 240 0.35 20.08 -3.19
C ARG A 240 0.32 18.92 -4.18
N ALA A 241 -0.55 19.01 -5.17
CA ALA A 241 -0.58 18.02 -6.25
C ALA A 241 0.80 17.94 -6.95
N GLY A 242 1.18 16.71 -7.29
CA GLY A 242 2.34 16.38 -8.10
C GLY A 242 1.91 15.51 -9.27
N ARG A 243 2.42 14.28 -9.32
CA ARG A 243 1.95 13.23 -10.24
C ARG A 243 0.62 12.58 -9.85
N ALA A 244 0.05 12.98 -8.72
CA ALA A 244 -1.27 12.68 -8.20
C ALA A 244 -1.67 13.80 -7.22
N VAL A 245 -2.90 13.77 -6.70
CA VAL A 245 -3.30 14.61 -5.56
C VAL A 245 -2.33 14.47 -4.37
N SER A 246 -2.22 15.51 -3.54
CA SER A 246 -1.23 15.57 -2.45
C SER A 246 -1.37 14.42 -1.44
N ALA A 247 -0.30 14.08 -0.72
CA ALA A 247 -0.32 13.12 0.39
C ALA A 247 -1.44 13.42 1.40
N LEU A 248 -1.58 14.71 1.73
CA LEU A 248 -2.62 15.19 2.62
C LEU A 248 -4.00 14.85 2.04
N GLU A 249 -4.28 15.21 0.79
CA GLU A 249 -5.58 14.98 0.17
C GLU A 249 -5.94 13.50 0.04
N ARG A 250 -4.98 12.64 -0.32
CA ARG A 250 -5.23 11.20 -0.48
C ARG A 250 -5.22 10.39 0.82
N PHE A 251 -4.95 11.00 1.98
CA PHE A 251 -4.93 10.30 3.28
C PHE A 251 -6.19 9.44 3.48
N TRP A 252 -7.37 9.99 3.21
CA TRP A 252 -8.63 9.28 3.43
C TRP A 252 -8.81 8.06 2.53
N ARG A 253 -8.35 8.19 1.27
CA ARG A 253 -8.45 7.14 0.24
C ARG A 253 -7.40 6.05 0.40
N ASP A 254 -6.19 6.41 0.80
CA ASP A 254 -5.04 5.51 0.74
C ASP A 254 -4.59 5.03 2.13
N VAL A 255 -5.02 5.68 3.21
CA VAL A 255 -4.76 5.24 4.59
C VAL A 255 -6.06 4.86 5.28
N ALA A 256 -6.98 5.81 5.46
CA ALA A 256 -8.14 5.61 6.33
C ALA A 256 -9.10 4.52 5.83
N SER A 257 -9.17 4.30 4.51
CA SER A 257 -10.02 3.25 3.94
C SER A 257 -9.38 1.85 3.95
N VAL A 258 -8.11 1.71 4.37
CA VAL A 258 -7.44 0.41 4.45
C VAL A 258 -7.97 -0.34 5.67
N PRO A 259 -8.61 -1.51 5.52
CA PRO A 259 -9.17 -2.24 6.64
C PRO A 259 -8.12 -2.63 7.68
N ASN A 260 -8.47 -2.49 8.96
CA ASN A 260 -7.63 -2.79 10.12
C ASN A 260 -6.29 -2.03 10.16
N VAL A 261 -6.19 -0.87 9.49
CA VAL A 261 -5.00 -0.03 9.56
C VAL A 261 -4.78 0.46 10.99
N THR A 262 -3.55 0.32 11.47
CA THR A 262 -3.13 0.80 12.80
C THR A 262 -1.82 1.58 12.74
N HIS A 263 -1.05 1.41 11.66
CA HIS A 263 0.23 2.05 11.47
C HIS A 263 0.40 2.53 10.03
N VAL A 264 1.08 3.65 9.87
CA VAL A 264 1.62 4.13 8.61
C VAL A 264 3.14 4.21 8.74
N VAL A 265 3.88 3.72 7.75
CA VAL A 265 5.28 4.08 7.55
C VAL A 265 5.31 5.12 6.43
N PHE A 266 5.59 6.37 6.79
CA PHE A 266 5.51 7.54 5.92
C PHE A 266 6.88 7.92 5.37
N LEU A 267 7.04 7.95 4.04
CA LEU A 267 8.26 8.42 3.37
C LEU A 267 7.88 9.28 2.16
N GLU A 268 7.89 10.59 2.34
CA GLU A 268 7.72 11.60 1.29
C GLU A 268 8.53 12.87 1.59
N GLY A 269 8.53 13.81 0.64
CA GLY A 269 9.11 15.14 0.76
C GLY A 269 10.17 15.42 -0.29
N ILE A 270 10.77 14.39 -0.90
CA ILE A 270 11.83 14.59 -1.89
C ILE A 270 11.30 15.31 -3.14
N ASN A 271 10.07 15.04 -3.56
CA ASN A 271 9.45 15.69 -4.71
C ASN A 271 8.96 17.11 -4.41
N ASP A 272 8.62 17.42 -3.15
CA ASP A 272 8.29 18.78 -2.71
C ASP A 272 9.54 19.66 -2.80
N ILE A 273 10.68 19.16 -2.30
CA ILE A 273 11.98 19.83 -2.33
C ILE A 273 12.50 19.91 -3.78
N GLY A 274 12.61 18.77 -4.46
CA GLY A 274 13.12 18.68 -5.81
C GLY A 274 12.27 19.44 -6.81
N GLY A 275 10.96 19.42 -6.63
CA GLY A 275 10.00 20.08 -7.48
C GLY A 275 9.70 21.54 -7.13
N SER A 276 10.29 22.10 -6.07
CA SER A 276 10.12 23.51 -5.74
C SER A 276 10.91 24.41 -6.68
N GLY A 277 10.43 25.65 -6.83
CA GLY A 277 11.20 26.74 -7.44
C GLY A 277 12.34 27.19 -6.52
N SER A 278 12.84 28.40 -6.79
CA SER A 278 13.85 29.09 -5.99
C SER A 278 13.27 30.34 -5.31
N GLY A 279 14.02 30.94 -4.38
CA GLY A 279 13.58 32.15 -3.69
C GLY A 279 12.28 31.93 -2.92
N ALA A 280 11.28 32.79 -3.16
CA ALA A 280 9.98 32.71 -2.50
C ALA A 280 9.16 31.46 -2.85
N ASP A 281 9.45 30.81 -3.98
CA ASP A 281 8.75 29.58 -4.43
C ASP A 281 9.42 28.29 -3.92
N ALA A 282 10.52 28.41 -3.19
CA ALA A 282 11.23 27.28 -2.61
C ALA A 282 10.47 26.76 -1.38
N VAL A 283 10.32 25.44 -1.31
CA VAL A 283 9.76 24.78 -0.12
C VAL A 283 10.78 24.90 1.01
N THR A 284 10.32 25.36 2.18
CA THR A 284 11.13 25.43 3.39
C THR A 284 11.01 24.14 4.21
N PRO A 285 11.94 23.90 5.15
CA PRO A 285 11.79 22.79 6.09
C PRO A 285 10.48 22.87 6.89
N GLU A 286 10.08 24.08 7.30
CA GLU A 286 8.89 24.27 8.13
C GLU A 286 7.58 24.00 7.37
N ASP A 287 7.53 24.28 6.07
CA ASP A 287 6.39 23.91 5.22
C ASP A 287 6.14 22.40 5.26
N LEU A 288 7.20 21.61 5.04
CA LEU A 288 7.13 20.16 5.08
C LEU A 288 6.80 19.64 6.49
N LEU A 289 7.42 20.17 7.53
CA LEU A 289 7.15 19.77 8.90
C LEU A 289 5.69 20.06 9.29
N ASN A 290 5.12 21.18 8.84
CA ASN A 290 3.70 21.47 9.03
C ASN A 290 2.80 20.50 8.25
N GLY A 291 3.17 20.14 7.03
CA GLY A 291 2.50 19.07 6.29
C GLY A 291 2.52 17.73 7.03
N TYR A 292 3.68 17.35 7.58
CA TYR A 292 3.81 16.11 8.35
C TYR A 292 2.94 16.14 9.61
N ARG A 293 2.95 17.24 10.38
CA ARG A 293 2.10 17.39 11.57
C ARG A 293 0.60 17.31 11.22
N GLN A 294 0.17 17.87 10.09
CA GLN A 294 -1.21 17.71 9.61
C GLN A 294 -1.54 16.25 9.27
N PHE A 295 -0.64 15.54 8.61
CA PHE A 295 -0.82 14.11 8.30
C PHE A 295 -0.92 13.28 9.58
N VAL A 296 -0.02 13.51 10.54
CA VAL A 296 -0.03 12.84 11.85
C VAL A 296 -1.31 13.14 12.63
N ALA A 297 -1.77 14.39 12.64
CA ALA A 297 -3.03 14.74 13.30
C ALA A 297 -4.24 13.97 12.72
N ARG A 298 -4.29 13.79 11.40
CA ARG A 298 -5.34 12.99 10.74
C ARG A 298 -5.26 11.50 11.10
N ALA A 299 -4.04 10.96 11.16
CA ALA A 299 -3.81 9.58 11.59
C ALA A 299 -4.21 9.35 13.06
N HIS A 300 -3.79 10.25 13.95
CA HIS A 300 -4.11 10.18 15.38
C HIS A 300 -5.60 10.31 15.66
N ALA A 301 -6.34 11.11 14.88
CA ALA A 301 -7.80 11.19 14.96
C ALA A 301 -8.50 9.84 14.68
N LEU A 302 -7.82 8.91 14.00
CA LEU A 302 -8.29 7.55 13.71
C LEU A 302 -7.58 6.48 14.55
N GLY A 303 -6.77 6.89 15.54
CA GLY A 303 -5.98 5.96 16.37
C GLY A 303 -4.80 5.29 15.63
N ILE A 304 -4.43 5.79 14.46
CA ILE A 304 -3.34 5.25 13.62
C ILE A 304 -2.02 5.91 14.03
N LYS A 305 -0.98 5.11 14.29
CA LYS A 305 0.38 5.59 14.53
C LYS A 305 1.10 5.89 13.22
N VAL A 306 1.91 6.94 13.18
CA VAL A 306 2.73 7.29 12.02
C VAL A 306 4.20 7.17 12.37
N ILE A 307 4.91 6.31 11.64
CA ILE A 307 6.35 6.12 11.72
C ILE A 307 6.98 6.87 10.55
N GLY A 308 7.77 7.90 10.84
CA GLY A 308 8.41 8.75 9.84
C GLY A 308 9.70 8.15 9.30
N GLY A 309 9.83 8.09 7.98
CA GLY A 309 11.07 7.78 7.29
C GLY A 309 11.90 9.03 7.02
N THR A 310 13.20 9.01 7.30
CA THR A 310 14.08 10.08 6.80
C THR A 310 14.12 10.05 5.27
N ILE A 311 14.11 11.23 4.65
CA ILE A 311 14.20 11.41 3.19
C ILE A 311 15.57 10.90 2.73
N THR A 312 15.62 10.05 1.70
CA THR A 312 16.88 9.45 1.21
C THR A 312 17.78 10.49 0.54
N PRO A 313 19.10 10.22 0.42
CA PRO A 313 20.04 11.10 -0.30
C PRO A 313 19.67 11.22 -1.77
N ALA A 314 19.86 12.41 -2.34
CA ALA A 314 19.53 12.70 -3.73
C ALA A 314 20.28 13.90 -4.32
N LEU A 315 21.39 14.37 -3.73
CA LEU A 315 22.02 15.64 -4.12
C LEU A 315 22.34 15.72 -5.62
N LYS A 316 22.72 14.60 -6.23
CA LYS A 316 23.06 14.47 -7.66
C LYS A 316 21.86 14.18 -8.57
N ALA A 317 20.65 14.00 -8.02
CA ALA A 317 19.45 13.85 -8.83
C ALA A 317 19.19 15.14 -9.64
N GLY A 318 18.72 15.02 -10.87
CA GLY A 318 18.66 16.13 -11.82
C GLY A 318 17.82 17.35 -11.39
N TYR A 319 16.93 17.21 -10.40
CA TYR A 319 16.12 18.32 -9.87
C TYR A 319 16.63 18.88 -8.53
N MET A 320 17.72 18.32 -7.98
CA MET A 320 18.29 18.70 -6.69
C MET A 320 19.43 19.71 -6.85
N SER A 321 19.77 20.38 -5.75
CA SER A 321 20.85 21.38 -5.67
C SER A 321 21.39 21.43 -4.24
N PRO A 322 22.56 22.05 -4.00
CA PRO A 322 23.09 22.22 -2.64
C PRO A 322 22.10 22.92 -1.68
N ALA A 323 21.35 23.93 -2.15
CA ALA A 323 20.34 24.60 -1.33
C ALA A 323 19.16 23.67 -0.98
N LYS A 324 18.70 22.86 -1.93
CA LYS A 324 17.66 21.85 -1.71
C LYS A 324 18.13 20.73 -0.76
N GLU A 325 19.40 20.36 -0.83
CA GLU A 325 20.01 19.41 0.11
C GLU A 325 20.04 19.96 1.53
N GLN A 326 20.30 21.26 1.73
CA GLN A 326 20.18 21.88 3.06
C GLN A 326 18.76 21.75 3.63
N VAL A 327 17.73 21.95 2.80
CA VAL A 327 16.33 21.73 3.20
C VAL A 327 16.10 20.27 3.58
N ARG A 328 16.55 19.32 2.76
CA ARG A 328 16.42 17.89 3.03
C ARG A 328 17.09 17.49 4.35
N GLN A 329 18.29 17.97 4.61
CA GLN A 329 19.02 17.73 5.86
C GLN A 329 18.31 18.33 7.07
N ALA A 330 17.79 19.57 6.96
CA ALA A 330 17.06 20.21 8.05
C ALA A 330 15.77 19.44 8.39
N VAL A 331 15.02 18.99 7.38
CA VAL A 331 13.84 18.14 7.57
C VAL A 331 14.23 16.81 8.23
N ASN A 332 15.27 16.14 7.75
CA ASN A 332 15.74 14.89 8.35
C ASN A 332 16.21 15.04 9.79
N ALA A 333 16.89 16.14 10.12
CA ALA A 333 17.29 16.46 11.49
C ALA A 333 16.05 16.59 12.40
N ALA A 334 15.01 17.29 11.93
CA ALA A 334 13.75 17.43 12.65
C ALA A 334 13.01 16.09 12.81
N ILE A 335 12.96 15.24 11.78
CA ILE A 335 12.38 13.88 11.85
C ILE A 335 13.06 13.08 12.97
N ARG A 336 14.39 13.07 13.01
CA ARG A 336 15.19 12.32 13.99
C ARG A 336 15.00 12.76 15.44
N THR A 337 14.47 13.96 15.69
CA THR A 337 14.15 14.39 17.07
C THR A 337 13.04 13.55 17.71
N GLY A 338 12.25 12.82 16.90
CA GLY A 338 11.11 12.04 17.39
C GLY A 338 9.92 12.91 17.84
N LYS A 339 9.91 14.21 17.51
CA LYS A 339 8.84 15.14 17.91
C LYS A 339 7.75 15.33 16.85
N VAL A 340 7.93 14.78 15.66
CA VAL A 340 6.98 14.89 14.53
C VAL A 340 6.12 13.64 14.40
N PHE A 341 6.72 12.47 14.59
CA PHE A 341 6.13 11.15 14.35
C PHE A 341 6.19 10.29 15.61
N ASP A 342 5.37 9.24 15.68
CA ASP A 342 5.33 8.29 16.81
C ASP A 342 6.57 7.39 16.88
N GLY A 343 7.33 7.32 15.78
CA GLY A 343 8.60 6.62 15.67
C GLY A 343 9.31 7.03 14.39
N VAL A 344 10.57 6.60 14.27
CA VAL A 344 11.43 6.96 13.14
C VAL A 344 12.11 5.74 12.55
N VAL A 345 12.17 5.67 11.21
CA VAL A 345 13.06 4.78 10.46
C VAL A 345 14.07 5.64 9.72
N ASP A 346 15.36 5.41 9.97
CA ASP A 346 16.41 6.18 9.31
C ASP A 346 16.76 5.56 7.94
N PHE A 347 15.89 5.77 6.94
CA PHE A 347 16.12 5.31 5.57
C PHE A 347 17.33 5.99 4.92
N GLU A 348 17.63 7.25 5.25
CA GLU A 348 18.88 7.90 4.83
C GLU A 348 20.10 7.09 5.27
N ALA A 349 20.18 6.71 6.55
CA ALA A 349 21.28 5.90 7.06
C ALA A 349 21.36 4.52 6.39
N ALA A 350 20.21 3.94 6.02
CA ALA A 350 20.16 2.64 5.33
C ALA A 350 20.84 2.69 3.95
N VAL A 351 20.71 3.81 3.22
CA VAL A 351 21.12 3.89 1.81
C VAL A 351 22.23 4.90 1.50
N ARG A 352 22.63 5.76 2.43
CA ARG A 352 23.66 6.78 2.19
C ARG A 352 25.06 6.20 2.00
N ASN A 353 25.81 6.80 1.09
CA ASN A 353 27.24 6.55 0.95
C ASN A 353 27.99 7.09 2.17
N PRO A 354 28.74 6.27 2.93
CA PRO A 354 29.48 6.74 4.11
C PRO A 354 30.59 7.74 3.77
N ALA A 355 31.16 7.68 2.55
CA ALA A 355 32.19 8.61 2.09
C ALA A 355 31.59 9.91 1.49
N ALA A 356 30.32 9.88 1.07
CA ALA A 356 29.61 11.02 0.52
C ALA A 356 28.13 11.00 0.97
N PRO A 357 27.81 11.41 2.21
CA PRO A 357 26.49 11.18 2.81
C PRO A 357 25.29 11.82 2.09
N ALA A 358 25.53 12.75 1.17
CA ALA A 358 24.51 13.38 0.33
C ALA A 358 24.14 12.53 -0.91
N ASP A 359 24.86 11.44 -1.16
CA ASP A 359 24.65 10.50 -2.26
C ASP A 359 24.17 9.13 -1.76
N LEU A 360 23.49 8.39 -2.64
CA LEU A 360 23.25 6.96 -2.46
C LEU A 360 24.57 6.20 -2.46
N ARG A 361 24.63 5.06 -1.76
CA ARG A 361 25.73 4.10 -1.93
C ARG A 361 25.84 3.70 -3.42
N PRO A 362 27.04 3.63 -3.99
CA PRO A 362 27.21 3.29 -5.40
C PRO A 362 26.54 1.97 -5.80
N GLU A 363 26.56 0.96 -4.92
CA GLU A 363 25.90 -0.34 -5.16
C GLU A 363 24.37 -0.28 -5.12
N PHE A 364 23.79 0.80 -4.59
CA PHE A 364 22.34 1.04 -4.54
C PHE A 364 21.85 2.03 -5.60
N ASP A 365 22.77 2.73 -6.28
CA ASP A 365 22.46 3.77 -7.24
C ASP A 365 22.49 3.22 -8.68
N PRO A 366 21.34 3.13 -9.38
CA PRO A 366 21.30 2.70 -10.77
C PRO A 366 21.72 3.80 -11.76
N GLY A 367 22.13 4.99 -11.27
CA GLY A 367 22.67 6.10 -12.06
C GLY A 367 21.75 7.31 -12.16
N ASP A 368 20.53 7.25 -11.62
CA ASP A 368 19.64 8.42 -11.55
C ASP A 368 19.84 9.25 -10.27
N HIS A 369 20.67 8.76 -9.35
CA HIS A 369 21.01 9.39 -8.09
C HIS A 369 19.83 9.68 -7.17
N LEU A 370 18.70 8.98 -7.36
CA LEU A 370 17.45 9.24 -6.64
C LEU A 370 16.79 7.96 -6.14
N HIS A 371 16.60 6.97 -7.02
CA HIS A 371 15.83 5.78 -6.71
C HIS A 371 16.78 4.62 -6.36
N PRO A 372 16.74 4.10 -5.12
CA PRO A 372 17.50 2.90 -4.79
C PRO A 372 17.06 1.73 -5.68
N ASN A 373 18.03 0.94 -6.15
CA ASN A 373 17.77 -0.32 -6.82
C ASN A 373 17.22 -1.39 -5.85
N ASP A 374 17.03 -2.62 -6.32
CA ASP A 374 16.52 -3.72 -5.49
C ASP A 374 17.32 -3.98 -4.19
N ALA A 375 18.65 -3.84 -4.22
CA ALA A 375 19.49 -3.99 -3.04
C ALA A 375 19.28 -2.85 -2.04
N GLY A 376 19.18 -1.61 -2.53
CA GLY A 376 18.88 -0.45 -1.70
C GLY A 376 17.48 -0.51 -1.08
N LEU A 377 16.47 -0.88 -1.85
CA LEU A 377 15.10 -1.06 -1.37
C LEU A 377 14.99 -2.21 -0.36
N ARG A 378 15.77 -3.29 -0.53
CA ARG A 378 15.91 -4.34 0.48
C ARG A 378 16.52 -3.79 1.77
N ALA A 379 17.61 -3.03 1.68
CA ALA A 379 18.25 -2.41 2.84
C ALA A 379 17.28 -1.48 3.60
N MET A 380 16.46 -0.72 2.88
CA MET A 380 15.39 0.09 3.49
C MET A 380 14.36 -0.78 4.23
N GLY A 381 13.85 -1.85 3.60
CA GLY A 381 12.90 -2.74 4.24
C GLY A 381 13.47 -3.47 5.46
N ASP A 382 14.78 -3.74 5.48
CA ASP A 382 15.51 -4.30 6.63
C ASP A 382 15.68 -3.28 7.77
N ALA A 383 15.82 -1.99 7.46
CA ALA A 383 16.00 -0.92 8.43
C ALA A 383 14.74 -0.64 9.29
N VAL A 384 13.55 -1.00 8.82
CA VAL A 384 12.30 -0.82 9.59
C VAL A 384 12.36 -1.67 10.86
N ASN A 385 12.40 -1.05 12.03
CA ASN A 385 12.31 -1.77 13.29
C ASN A 385 10.85 -2.23 13.53
N ARG A 386 10.59 -3.54 13.38
CA ARG A 386 9.25 -4.13 13.55
C ARG A 386 8.64 -3.91 14.93
N ALA A 387 9.44 -3.60 15.96
CA ALA A 387 8.91 -3.27 17.29
C ALA A 387 8.04 -2.00 17.28
N LEU A 388 8.33 -1.05 16.37
CA LEU A 388 7.53 0.16 16.18
C LEU A 388 6.13 -0.12 15.61
N LEU A 389 5.93 -1.30 15.03
CA LEU A 389 4.70 -1.73 14.36
C LEU A 389 3.88 -2.72 15.20
N THR A 390 4.07 -2.68 16.52
CA THR A 390 3.33 -3.56 17.42
C THR A 390 1.93 -2.96 17.67
N PRO A 391 0.84 -3.71 17.37
CA PRO A 391 -0.51 -3.25 17.66
C PRO A 391 -0.69 -2.94 19.15
N LYS A 392 -1.57 -1.99 19.46
CA LYS A 392 -1.97 -1.75 20.85
C LYS A 392 -2.67 -3.02 21.33
N GLY A 393 -2.17 -3.57 22.44
CA GLY A 393 -2.76 -4.74 23.11
C GLY A 393 -4.10 -4.42 23.76
#